data_AF-A0A2A3J2D5-F1
#
_entry.id   AF-A0A2A3J2D5-F1
#
_cell.length_a   1.000
_cell.length_b   1.000
_cell.length_c   1.000
_cell.angle_alpha   90.00
_cell.angle_beta   90.00
_cell.angle_gamma   90.00
#
_symmetry.space_group_name_H-M   'P 1'
#
loop_
_entity.id
_entity.type
_entity.pdbx_description
1 polymer ?
#
loop_
_entity_poly.entity_id
_entity_poly.type
_entity_poly.pdbx_seq_one_letter_code
_entity_poly.pdbx_strand_id
1 'polypeptide(L)'
;MKVAAVIAWAPFDPQEPVRRIDLLVETLSDLAVRPRFEEIWYMSDVEEPFTREAVVTRAAELFDHDSRTAASFVVRLADAAARTGDTELSEAVLDEAWRLLVLRPSAAPALLPVAGRLLEWLFGEALRALARIGTLTPATRAALRTVRGFDGRLAQERNYEAFLQDEELRAAIEYLLALP
;
A
#
# COMPACT_ATOMS: atom_id res chain seq x y z
N MET A 1 7.48 -14.27 18.56
CA MET A 1 7.44 -13.19 17.54
C MET A 1 7.02 -11.88 18.22
N LYS A 2 7.75 -10.77 18.06
CA LYS A 2 7.52 -9.56 18.89
C LYS A 2 6.23 -8.80 18.54
N VAL A 3 5.80 -8.80 17.27
CA VAL A 3 4.56 -8.16 16.81
C VAL A 3 3.32 -8.78 17.47
N ALA A 4 3.26 -10.12 17.57
CA ALA A 4 2.19 -10.82 18.28
C ALA A 4 2.07 -10.41 19.74
N ALA A 5 3.20 -10.21 20.43
CA ALA A 5 3.18 -9.75 21.82
C ALA A 5 2.60 -8.34 21.94
N VAL A 6 2.94 -7.43 21.01
CA VAL A 6 2.39 -6.06 21.00
C VAL A 6 0.88 -6.08 20.75
N ILE A 7 0.41 -6.84 19.75
CA ILE A 7 -1.02 -6.98 19.45
C ILE A 7 -1.79 -7.61 20.62
N ALA A 8 -1.26 -8.67 21.23
CA ALA A 8 -1.90 -9.34 22.36
C ALA A 8 -1.98 -8.46 23.62
N TRP A 9 -1.03 -7.53 23.79
CA TRP A 9 -0.99 -6.66 24.97
C TRP A 9 -1.81 -5.37 24.83
N ALA A 10 -2.15 -4.96 23.61
CA ALA A 10 -2.87 -3.73 23.32
C ALA A 10 -4.22 -3.57 24.07
N PRO A 11 -5.04 -4.62 24.29
CA PRO A 11 -6.26 -4.50 25.08
C PRO A 11 -6.03 -4.15 26.56
N PHE A 12 -4.85 -4.47 27.09
CA PHE A 12 -4.47 -4.20 28.49
C PHE A 12 -3.73 -2.87 28.64
N ASP A 13 -2.98 -2.47 27.60
CA ASP A 13 -2.27 -1.19 27.54
C ASP A 13 -2.32 -0.60 26.12
N PRO A 14 -3.30 0.29 25.83
CA PRO A 14 -3.44 0.91 24.51
C PRO A 14 -2.26 1.78 24.08
N GLN A 15 -1.36 2.14 25.01
CA GLN A 15 -0.16 2.94 24.71
C GLN A 15 1.05 2.06 24.38
N GLU A 16 1.01 0.74 24.65
CA GLU A 16 2.11 -0.17 24.29
C GLU A 16 2.38 -0.19 22.77
N PRO A 17 1.36 -0.28 21.88
CA PRO A 17 1.59 -0.18 20.44
C PRO A 17 2.26 1.13 20.02
N VAL A 18 1.89 2.25 20.66
CA VAL A 18 2.48 3.57 20.39
C VAL A 18 3.95 3.59 20.76
N ARG A 19 4.31 3.06 21.94
CA ARG A 19 5.71 2.94 22.38
C ARG A 19 6.55 1.99 21.51
N ARG A 20 5.89 1.07 20.81
CA ARG A 20 6.53 0.04 19.96
C ARG A 20 6.31 0.30 18.47
N ILE A 21 5.87 1.48 18.07
CA ILE A 21 5.56 1.79 16.68
C ILE A 21 6.77 1.56 15.76
N ASP A 22 7.98 1.88 16.22
CA ASP A 22 9.22 1.66 15.47
C ASP A 22 9.46 0.18 15.18
N LEU A 23 9.26 -0.66 16.21
CA LEU A 23 9.38 -2.11 16.09
C LEU A 23 8.33 -2.68 15.13
N LEU A 24 7.09 -2.18 15.18
CA LEU A 24 6.02 -2.59 14.27
C LEU A 24 6.38 -2.23 12.82
N VAL A 25 6.79 -0.99 12.56
CA VAL A 25 7.20 -0.54 11.22
C VAL A 25 8.39 -1.35 10.70
N GLU A 26 9.44 -1.51 11.51
CA GLU A 26 10.64 -2.27 11.15
C GLU A 26 10.28 -3.72 10.77
N THR A 27 9.50 -4.40 11.61
CA THR A 27 9.17 -5.82 11.38
C THR A 27 8.23 -6.00 10.18
N LEU A 28 7.24 -5.13 10.01
CA LEU A 28 6.25 -5.24 8.93
C LEU A 28 6.79 -4.77 7.58
N SER A 29 7.87 -3.98 7.57
CA SER A 29 8.55 -3.57 6.34
C SER A 29 9.67 -4.50 5.90
N ASP A 30 10.05 -5.47 6.74
CA ASP A 30 11.09 -6.44 6.40
C ASP A 30 10.54 -7.56 5.49
N LEU A 31 10.90 -7.51 4.22
CA LEU A 31 10.60 -8.54 3.20
C LEU A 31 11.02 -9.94 3.65
N ALA A 32 12.13 -10.08 4.38
CA ALA A 32 12.63 -11.38 4.83
C ALA A 32 11.77 -12.01 5.92
N VAL A 33 10.93 -11.21 6.60
CA VAL A 33 10.04 -11.69 7.67
C VAL A 33 8.69 -12.13 7.10
N ARG A 34 8.34 -11.76 5.85
CA ARG A 34 7.04 -12.08 5.24
C ARG A 34 6.66 -13.58 5.33
N PRO A 35 7.50 -14.55 4.93
CA PRO A 35 7.13 -15.97 5.02
C PRO A 35 6.90 -16.46 6.46
N ARG A 36 7.58 -15.84 7.44
CA ARG A 36 7.47 -16.23 8.86
C ARG A 36 6.12 -15.88 9.47
N PHE A 37 5.42 -14.87 8.94
CA PHE A 37 4.07 -14.55 9.38
C PHE A 37 3.11 -15.70 9.05
N GLU A 38 3.21 -16.23 7.83
CA GLU A 38 2.40 -17.36 7.37
C GLU A 38 2.75 -18.67 8.10
N GLU A 39 4.01 -18.88 8.46
CA GLU A 39 4.45 -20.08 9.20
C GLU A 39 4.00 -20.10 10.67
N ILE A 40 3.91 -18.92 11.31
CA ILE A 40 3.80 -18.81 12.77
C ILE A 40 2.40 -18.34 13.21
N TRP A 41 1.71 -17.56 12.38
CA TRP A 41 0.48 -16.89 12.77
C TRP A 41 -0.77 -17.62 12.27
N TYR A 42 -1.20 -18.62 13.04
CA TYR A 42 -2.53 -19.23 12.91
C TYR A 42 -3.46 -18.70 14.00
N MET A 43 -4.58 -18.10 13.60
CA MET A 43 -5.71 -17.90 14.52
C MET A 43 -6.69 -19.05 14.31
N SER A 44 -7.15 -19.67 15.40
CA SER A 44 -8.00 -20.86 15.38
C SER A 44 -9.30 -20.69 14.58
N ASP A 45 -9.71 -19.45 14.32
CA ASP A 45 -10.98 -19.07 13.68
C ASP A 45 -10.80 -18.60 12.22
N VAL A 46 -9.58 -18.68 11.66
CA VAL A 46 -9.27 -18.27 10.28
C VAL A 46 -8.65 -19.46 9.54
N GLU A 47 -9.29 -19.87 8.44
CA GLU A 47 -8.92 -21.05 7.65
C GLU A 47 -7.58 -20.88 6.91
N GLU A 48 -7.16 -19.64 6.67
CA GLU A 48 -5.91 -19.29 5.98
C GLU A 48 -4.84 -18.74 6.95
N PRO A 49 -3.54 -19.00 6.69
CA PRO A 49 -2.45 -18.40 7.45
C PRO A 49 -2.50 -16.88 7.41
N PHE A 50 -2.24 -16.24 8.55
CA PHE A 50 -2.25 -14.78 8.59
C PHE A 50 -1.02 -14.23 7.86
N THR A 51 -1.25 -13.60 6.70
CA THR A 51 -0.18 -12.96 5.94
C THR A 51 0.35 -11.73 6.68
N ARG A 52 1.55 -11.28 6.31
CA ARG A 52 2.10 -10.02 6.83
C ARG A 52 1.16 -8.84 6.57
N GLU A 53 0.55 -8.79 5.39
CA GLU A 53 -0.39 -7.76 4.95
C GLU A 53 -1.65 -7.76 5.83
N ALA A 54 -2.18 -8.93 6.18
CA ALA A 54 -3.28 -9.03 7.14
C ALA A 54 -2.89 -8.50 8.54
N VAL A 55 -1.63 -8.73 8.96
CA VAL A 55 -1.12 -8.14 10.20
C VAL A 55 -0.96 -6.63 10.10
N VAL A 56 -0.63 -6.07 8.94
CA VAL A 56 -0.58 -4.59 8.74
C VAL A 56 -1.92 -3.97 9.07
N THR A 57 -3.02 -4.51 8.53
CA THR A 57 -4.39 -4.04 8.84
C THR A 57 -4.65 -4.09 10.34
N ARG A 58 -4.37 -5.23 10.98
CA ARG A 58 -4.60 -5.41 12.43
C ARG A 58 -3.71 -4.52 13.29
N ALA A 59 -2.49 -4.21 12.85
CA ALA A 59 -1.58 -3.30 13.54
C ALA A 59 -2.04 -1.85 13.41
N ALA A 60 -2.61 -1.46 12.26
CA ALA A 60 -3.12 -0.11 12.05
C ALA A 60 -4.33 0.19 12.94
N GLU A 61 -5.23 -0.79 13.13
CA GLU A 61 -6.39 -0.69 14.03
C GLU A 61 -6.01 -0.36 15.48
N LEU A 62 -4.80 -0.72 15.93
CA LEU A 62 -4.30 -0.39 17.27
C LEU A 62 -4.22 1.13 17.50
N PHE A 63 -4.09 1.90 16.43
CA PHE A 63 -3.94 3.35 16.47
C PHE A 63 -5.24 4.10 16.18
N ASP A 64 -6.39 3.42 16.04
CA ASP A 64 -7.69 4.04 15.66
C ASP A 64 -8.18 5.12 16.63
N HIS A 65 -7.64 5.12 17.85
CA HIS A 65 -7.89 6.10 18.90
C HIS A 65 -7.15 7.43 18.69
N ASP A 66 -6.10 7.47 17.87
CA ASP A 66 -5.33 8.67 17.54
C ASP A 66 -4.99 8.73 16.04
N SER A 67 -5.73 9.57 15.31
CA SER A 67 -5.55 9.75 13.87
C SER A 67 -4.14 10.21 13.47
N ARG A 68 -3.44 10.95 14.34
CA ARG A 68 -2.07 11.40 14.04
C ARG A 68 -1.10 10.22 14.07
N THR A 69 -1.19 9.39 15.12
CA THR A 69 -0.35 8.20 15.23
C THR A 69 -0.68 7.18 14.14
N ALA A 70 -1.96 6.94 13.86
CA ALA A 70 -2.39 6.06 12.77
C ALA A 70 -1.85 6.53 11.41
N ALA A 71 -2.00 7.83 11.09
CA ALA A 71 -1.44 8.39 9.86
C ALA A 71 0.09 8.26 9.81
N SER A 72 0.78 8.54 10.93
CA SER A 72 2.24 8.39 11.00
C SER A 72 2.68 6.95 10.77
N PHE A 73 1.95 5.96 11.27
CA PHE A 73 2.24 4.54 11.03
C PHE A 73 2.15 4.20 9.54
N VAL A 74 1.04 4.56 8.89
CA VAL A 74 0.81 4.32 7.46
C VAL A 74 1.84 5.02 6.58
N VAL A 75 2.15 6.29 6.85
CA VAL A 75 3.17 7.05 6.10
C VAL A 75 4.53 6.34 6.17
N ARG A 76 4.91 5.84 7.35
CA ARG A 76 6.21 5.18 7.53
C ARG A 76 6.30 3.83 6.83
N LEU A 77 5.20 3.07 6.81
CA LEU A 77 5.13 1.83 6.03
C LEU A 77 5.17 2.13 4.52
N ALA A 78 4.49 3.19 4.06
CA ALA A 78 4.55 3.62 2.65
C ALA A 78 5.98 3.99 2.23
N ASP A 79 6.66 4.79 3.05
CA ASP A 79 8.05 5.17 2.79
C ASP A 79 8.99 3.95 2.79
N ALA A 80 8.71 2.94 3.62
CA ALA A 80 9.47 1.71 3.65
C ALA A 80 9.22 0.82 2.44
N ALA A 81 7.95 0.64 2.04
CA ALA A 81 7.56 -0.08 0.84
C ALA A 81 8.18 0.54 -0.42
N ALA A 82 8.20 1.87 -0.50
CA ALA A 82 8.83 2.60 -1.60
C ALA A 82 10.35 2.35 -1.69
N ARG A 83 11.05 2.22 -0.54
CA ARG A 83 12.49 1.92 -0.52
C ARG A 83 12.80 0.49 -0.96
N THR A 84 11.92 -0.45 -0.69
CA THR A 84 12.13 -1.88 -0.97
C THR A 84 11.52 -2.34 -2.28
N GLY A 85 10.64 -1.54 -2.88
CA GLY A 85 9.86 -1.94 -4.07
C GLY A 85 8.81 -3.01 -3.76
N ASP A 86 8.35 -3.08 -2.51
CA ASP A 86 7.43 -4.12 -2.02
C ASP A 86 5.99 -3.81 -2.45
N THR A 87 5.55 -4.46 -3.52
CA THR A 87 4.22 -4.24 -4.12
C THR A 87 3.10 -4.66 -3.15
N GLU A 88 3.21 -5.82 -2.51
CA GLU A 88 2.18 -6.31 -1.60
C GLU A 88 2.04 -5.44 -0.34
N LEU A 89 3.14 -4.93 0.20
CA LEU A 89 3.07 -3.94 1.27
C LEU A 89 2.47 -2.62 0.77
N SER A 90 2.81 -2.19 -0.44
CA SER A 90 2.26 -0.96 -1.03
C SER A 90 0.74 -1.02 -1.20
N GLU A 91 0.21 -2.18 -1.62
CA GLU A 91 -1.24 -2.43 -1.71
C GLU A 91 -1.90 -2.38 -0.32
N ALA A 92 -1.38 -3.12 0.66
CA ALA A 92 -1.93 -3.15 2.02
C ALA A 92 -1.91 -1.76 2.67
N VAL A 93 -0.84 -0.98 2.45
CA VAL A 93 -0.72 0.38 2.96
C VAL A 93 -1.67 1.35 2.26
N LEU A 94 -1.92 1.18 0.95
CA LEU A 94 -2.89 1.99 0.22
C LEU A 94 -4.32 1.75 0.73
N ASP A 95 -4.71 0.48 0.91
CA ASP A 95 -6.01 0.12 1.48
C ASP A 95 -6.22 0.79 2.84
N GLU A 96 -5.16 0.77 3.66
CA GLU A 96 -5.23 1.33 5.00
C GLU A 96 -5.20 2.87 5.02
N ALA A 97 -4.45 3.49 4.12
CA ALA A 97 -4.54 4.93 3.88
C ALA A 97 -5.97 5.32 3.48
N TRP A 98 -6.61 4.52 2.62
CA TRP A 98 -7.99 4.75 2.18
C TRP A 98 -9.00 4.60 3.32
N ARG A 99 -8.86 3.54 4.13
CA ARG A 99 -9.69 3.32 5.33
C ARG A 99 -9.61 4.52 6.27
N LEU A 100 -8.39 5.00 6.57
CA LEU A 100 -8.21 6.17 7.44
C LEU A 100 -8.73 7.46 6.82
N LEU A 101 -8.60 7.66 5.50
CA LEU A 101 -9.19 8.83 4.82
C LEU A 101 -10.72 8.85 4.96
N VAL A 102 -11.37 7.69 4.88
CA VAL A 102 -12.82 7.54 5.04
C VAL A 102 -13.24 7.72 6.50
N LEU A 103 -12.54 7.07 7.43
CA LEU A 103 -12.94 7.04 8.84
C LEU A 103 -12.46 8.26 9.64
N ARG A 104 -11.40 8.93 9.20
CA ARG A 104 -10.72 10.02 9.92
C ARG A 104 -10.25 11.11 8.93
N PRO A 105 -11.15 12.00 8.49
CA PRO A 105 -10.80 13.09 7.58
C PRO A 105 -9.66 13.99 8.08
N SER A 106 -9.42 14.05 9.39
CA SER A 106 -8.30 14.78 10.00
C SER A 106 -6.91 14.25 9.59
N ALA A 107 -6.81 13.00 9.15
CA ALA A 107 -5.58 12.40 8.63
C ALA A 107 -5.30 12.77 7.16
N ALA A 108 -6.27 13.37 6.46
CA ALA A 108 -6.16 13.64 5.03
C ALA A 108 -4.94 14.46 4.61
N PRO A 109 -4.51 15.52 5.33
CA PRO A 109 -3.31 16.26 4.97
C PRO A 109 -2.04 15.40 4.92
N ALA A 110 -1.95 14.37 5.77
CA ALA A 110 -0.82 13.45 5.80
C ALA A 110 -0.96 12.31 4.77
N LEU A 111 -2.18 11.82 4.56
CA LEU A 111 -2.42 10.59 3.78
C LEU A 111 -2.73 10.83 2.30
N LEU A 112 -3.31 11.97 1.89
CA LEU A 112 -3.61 12.23 0.49
C LEU A 112 -2.37 12.22 -0.42
N PRO A 113 -1.22 12.81 -0.02
CA PRO A 113 0.01 12.69 -0.80
C PRO A 113 0.55 11.26 -0.85
N VAL A 114 0.39 10.48 0.22
CA VAL A 114 0.85 9.09 0.26
C VAL A 114 0.00 8.20 -0.62
N ALA A 115 -1.33 8.28 -0.50
CA ALA A 115 -2.25 7.46 -1.26
C ALA A 115 -2.13 7.68 -2.76
N GLY A 116 -1.99 8.93 -3.22
CA GLY A 116 -1.84 9.18 -4.65
C GLY A 116 -0.49 8.70 -5.20
N ARG A 117 0.62 8.81 -4.45
CA ARG A 117 1.91 8.22 -4.86
C ARG A 117 1.87 6.70 -4.94
N LEU A 118 1.20 6.04 -3.98
CA LEU A 118 1.02 4.59 -4.00
C LEU A 118 0.16 4.15 -5.19
N LEU A 119 -0.93 4.88 -5.47
CA LEU A 119 -1.78 4.64 -6.64
C LEU A 119 -0.99 4.75 -7.95
N GLU A 120 -0.16 5.79 -8.08
CA GLU A 120 0.70 5.99 -9.24
C GLU A 120 1.72 4.86 -9.42
N TRP A 121 2.41 4.48 -8.33
CA TRP A 121 3.39 3.40 -8.34
C TRP A 121 2.78 2.05 -8.73
N LEU A 122 1.68 1.68 -8.08
CA LEU A 122 0.97 0.42 -8.34
C LEU A 122 0.42 0.36 -9.77
N PHE A 123 -0.07 1.49 -10.28
CA PHE A 123 -0.50 1.58 -11.68
C PHE A 123 0.68 1.33 -12.63
N GLY A 124 1.83 1.97 -12.39
CA GLY A 124 3.05 1.72 -13.17
C GLY A 124 3.50 0.26 -13.14
N GLU A 125 3.51 -0.39 -11.97
CA GLU A 125 3.84 -1.81 -11.86
C GLU A 125 2.85 -2.72 -12.59
N ALA A 126 1.55 -2.42 -12.52
CA ALA A 126 0.53 -3.16 -13.26
C ALA A 126 0.76 -3.06 -14.78
N LEU A 127 1.08 -1.88 -15.31
CA LEU A 127 1.41 -1.71 -16.74
C LEU A 127 2.67 -2.50 -17.11
N ARG A 128 3.71 -2.48 -16.28
CA ARG A 128 4.93 -3.29 -16.50
C ARG A 128 4.64 -4.79 -16.48
N ALA A 129 3.78 -5.25 -15.57
CA ALA A 129 3.36 -6.64 -15.50
C ALA A 129 2.57 -7.06 -16.76
N LEU A 130 1.61 -6.23 -17.20
CA LEU A 130 0.88 -6.46 -18.45
C LEU A 130 1.81 -6.50 -19.67
N ALA A 131 2.81 -5.62 -19.72
CA ALA A 131 3.79 -5.60 -20.80
C ALA A 131 4.64 -6.87 -20.83
N ARG A 132 5.00 -7.41 -19.65
CA ARG A 132 5.69 -8.71 -19.50
C ARG A 132 4.82 -9.89 -19.95
N ILE A 133 3.53 -9.87 -19.64
CA ILE A 133 2.57 -10.91 -20.07
C ILE A 133 2.35 -10.86 -21.59
N GLY A 134 2.38 -9.67 -22.19
CA GLY A 134 2.30 -9.46 -23.64
C GLY A 134 0.93 -9.74 -24.25
N THR A 135 -0.09 -10.03 -23.44
CA THR A 135 -1.47 -10.25 -23.89
C THR A 135 -2.45 -9.45 -23.04
N LEU A 136 -3.47 -8.87 -23.68
CA LEU A 136 -4.49 -8.08 -23.01
C LEU A 136 -5.86 -8.71 -23.17
N THR A 137 -6.57 -8.86 -22.05
CA THR A 137 -7.99 -9.20 -22.10
C THR A 137 -8.80 -8.04 -22.71
N PRO A 138 -9.99 -8.31 -23.30
CA PRO A 138 -10.87 -7.25 -23.77
C PRO A 138 -11.24 -6.24 -22.68
N ALA A 139 -11.43 -6.71 -21.43
CA ALA A 139 -11.74 -5.85 -20.29
C ALA A 139 -10.57 -4.93 -19.94
N THR A 140 -9.35 -5.46 -19.87
CA THR A 140 -8.13 -4.65 -19.64
C THR A 140 -7.95 -3.61 -20.74
N ARG A 141 -8.14 -3.99 -22.01
CA ARG A 141 -8.04 -3.08 -23.15
C ARG A 141 -9.11 -1.97 -23.11
N ALA A 142 -10.32 -2.28 -22.66
CA ALA A 142 -11.36 -1.27 -22.44
C ALA A 142 -10.99 -0.28 -21.32
N ALA A 143 -10.51 -0.79 -20.18
CA ALA A 143 -10.05 0.04 -19.07
C ALA A 143 -8.89 0.97 -19.48
N LEU A 144 -7.89 0.46 -20.19
CA LEU A 144 -6.76 1.25 -20.69
C LEU A 144 -7.20 2.37 -21.65
N ARG A 145 -8.22 2.14 -22.49
CA ARG A 145 -8.79 3.18 -23.36
C ARG A 145 -9.50 4.27 -22.56
N THR A 146 -10.18 3.92 -21.49
CA THR A 146 -10.80 4.89 -20.57
C THR A 146 -9.73 5.76 -19.92
N VAL A 147 -8.66 5.15 -19.40
CA VAL A 147 -7.54 5.89 -18.78
C VAL A 147 -6.82 6.77 -19.80
N ARG A 148 -6.59 6.28 -21.03
CA ARG A 148 -6.01 7.08 -22.11
C ARG A 148 -6.83 8.34 -22.41
N GLY A 149 -8.16 8.25 -22.35
CA GLY A 149 -9.06 9.38 -22.58
C GLY A 149 -9.17 10.35 -21.40
N PHE A 150 -8.42 10.13 -20.32
CA PHE A 150 -8.40 11.04 -19.17
C PHE A 150 -7.41 12.19 -19.43
N ASP A 151 -7.96 13.40 -19.57
CA ASP A 151 -7.20 14.64 -19.82
C ASP A 151 -6.49 15.21 -18.58
N GLY A 152 -6.67 14.59 -17.40
CA GLY A 152 -5.96 14.95 -16.17
C GLY A 152 -4.57 14.33 -16.10
N ARG A 153 -3.74 14.81 -15.15
CA ARG A 153 -2.44 14.19 -14.84
C ARG A 153 -2.67 12.85 -14.15
N LEU A 154 -1.95 11.83 -14.59
CA LEU A 154 -1.83 10.52 -13.94
C LEU A 154 -0.80 10.56 -12.81
N ALA A 155 0.23 11.42 -12.95
CA ALA A 155 1.23 11.66 -11.91
C ALA A 155 0.78 12.71 -10.88
N GLN A 156 1.00 12.45 -9.59
CA GLN A 156 0.48 13.30 -8.51
C GLN A 156 1.34 14.53 -8.21
N GLU A 157 2.68 14.43 -8.33
CA GLU A 157 3.56 15.51 -7.89
C GLU A 157 3.53 16.72 -8.84
N ARG A 158 3.77 17.93 -8.31
CA ARG A 158 3.80 19.18 -9.10
C ARG A 158 5.22 19.61 -9.45
N ASN A 159 6.15 18.67 -9.50
CA ASN A 159 7.52 18.86 -9.97
C ASN A 159 7.66 18.46 -11.44
N TYR A 160 8.84 18.74 -12.00
CA TYR A 160 9.20 18.35 -13.36
C TYR A 160 9.24 16.83 -13.53
N GLU A 161 9.66 16.10 -12.49
CA GLU A 161 9.73 14.62 -12.51
C GLU A 161 8.36 13.98 -12.74
N ALA A 162 7.30 14.51 -12.13
CA ALA A 162 5.93 14.05 -12.39
C ALA A 162 5.46 14.27 -13.83
N PHE A 163 6.01 15.25 -14.55
CA PHE A 163 5.70 15.38 -15.97
C PHE A 163 6.30 14.23 -16.78
N LEU A 164 7.56 13.88 -16.51
CA LEU A 164 8.22 12.73 -17.15
C LEU A 164 7.52 11.41 -16.80
N GLN A 165 7.12 11.24 -15.53
CA GLN A 165 6.38 10.05 -15.11
C GLN A 165 5.02 9.93 -15.79
N ASP A 166 4.29 11.05 -15.98
CA ASP A 166 3.04 11.06 -16.74
C ASP A 166 3.26 10.64 -18.20
N GLU A 167 4.31 11.14 -18.84
CA GLU A 167 4.68 10.73 -20.20
C GLU A 167 5.05 9.26 -20.29
N GLU A 168 5.81 8.74 -19.32
CA GLU A 168 6.16 7.31 -19.25
C GLU A 168 4.93 6.42 -19.09
N LEU A 169 4.00 6.79 -18.21
CA LEU A 169 2.73 6.06 -18.01
C LEU A 169 1.89 6.07 -19.29
N ARG A 170 1.77 7.22 -19.96
CA ARG A 170 1.04 7.31 -21.24
C ARG A 170 1.71 6.49 -22.33
N ALA A 171 3.03 6.54 -22.45
CA ALA A 171 3.77 5.73 -23.41
C ALA A 171 3.57 4.23 -23.16
N ALA A 172 3.56 3.78 -21.90
CA ALA A 172 3.27 2.40 -21.55
C ALA A 172 1.84 1.98 -21.93
N ILE A 173 0.84 2.85 -21.72
CA ILE A 173 -0.54 2.60 -22.16
C ILE A 173 -0.62 2.46 -23.68
N GLU A 174 0.00 3.36 -24.45
CA GLU A 174 0.00 3.28 -25.92
C GLU A 174 0.68 2.01 -26.42
N TYR A 175 1.83 1.66 -25.84
CA TYR A 175 2.52 0.41 -26.14
C TYR A 175 1.61 -0.81 -25.92
N LEU A 176 0.94 -0.87 -24.77
CA LEU A 176 0.03 -1.96 -24.44
C LEU A 176 -1.16 -2.03 -25.39
N LEU A 177 -1.76 -0.89 -25.74
CA LEU A 177 -2.89 -0.83 -26.67
C LEU A 177 -2.51 -1.20 -28.11
N ALA A 178 -1.23 -1.12 -28.47
CA ALA A 178 -0.70 -1.56 -29.75
C ALA A 178 -0.39 -3.07 -29.82
N LEU A 179 -0.40 -3.78 -28.68
CA LEU A 179 -0.26 -5.24 -28.67
C LEU A 179 -1.47 -5.91 -29.35
N PRO A 180 -1.24 -7.01 -30.10
CA PRO A 180 -2.28 -7.75 -30.80
C PRO A 180 -3.42 -8.23 -29.88
#